data_AF-A0A963RF64-F1
#
_entry.id   AF-A0A963RF64-F1
#
_cell.length_a   1.000
_cell.length_b   1.000
_cell.length_c   1.000
_cell.angle_alpha   90.00
_cell.angle_beta   90.00
_cell.angle_gamma   90.00
#
_symmetry.space_group_name_H-M   'P 1'
#
loop_
_entity.id
_entity.type
_entity.pdbx_description
1 polymer ?
#
loop_
_entity_poly.entity_id
_entity_poly.type
_entity_poly.pdbx_seq_one_letter_code
_entity_poly.pdbx_strand_id
1 'polypeptide(L)'
;MPQIAQLPEIWSSQLFWLLVIFGLVFFVVGKGMVPKVLDTVGLRDKQIADDLAAAQAARDAADAQEEAWRQRENANREAAQALVNQAKAKSAKSTETKLAKVQAGIDAQLAEAEARIAAARAEAAAEIEGVAAEAAQDIAARLANVSVSDTDARAAVKKAMAHG
;
A
#
# COMPACT_ATOMS: atom_id res chain seq x y z
N MET A 1 40.74 106.33 -19.18
CA MET A 1 39.30 106.03 -19.27
C MET A 1 38.81 105.56 -17.90
N PRO A 2 38.07 106.39 -17.14
CA PRO A 2 37.73 106.14 -15.74
C PRO A 2 36.76 104.97 -15.50
N GLN A 3 36.23 104.34 -16.55
CA GLN A 3 35.30 103.20 -16.45
C GLN A 3 35.98 101.85 -16.13
N ILE A 4 37.28 101.69 -16.42
CA ILE A 4 38.01 100.43 -16.19
C ILE A 4 38.39 100.27 -14.69
N ALA A 5 38.60 101.37 -13.99
CA ALA A 5 38.97 101.37 -12.57
C ALA A 5 37.81 101.01 -11.62
N GLN A 6 36.56 101.06 -12.08
CA GLN A 6 35.36 100.72 -11.29
C GLN A 6 34.96 99.23 -11.42
N LEU A 7 35.55 98.50 -12.38
CA LEU A 7 35.32 97.06 -12.55
C LEU A 7 35.66 96.24 -11.29
N PRO A 8 36.82 96.37 -10.64
CA PRO A 8 37.15 95.52 -9.49
C PRO A 8 36.19 95.68 -8.30
N GLU A 9 35.65 96.87 -8.05
CA GLU A 9 34.72 97.10 -6.93
C GLU A 9 33.34 96.48 -7.17
N ILE A 10 32.80 96.60 -8.39
CA ILE A 10 31.52 95.99 -8.78
C ILE A 10 31.64 94.47 -8.76
N TRP A 11 32.73 93.92 -9.30
CA TRP A 11 32.99 92.49 -9.31
C TRP A 11 33.24 91.93 -7.91
N SER A 12 33.90 92.67 -7.02
CA SER A 12 34.12 92.26 -5.63
C SER A 12 32.81 92.20 -4.83
N SER A 13 31.93 93.20 -4.98
CA SER A 13 30.61 93.21 -4.34
C SER A 13 29.71 92.08 -4.84
N GLN A 14 29.70 91.85 -6.16
CA GLN A 14 28.93 90.76 -6.77
C GLN A 14 29.42 89.39 -6.29
N LEU A 15 30.74 89.17 -6.23
CA LEU A 15 31.34 87.94 -5.73
C LEU A 15 31.05 87.74 -4.23
N PHE A 16 31.10 88.80 -3.43
CA PHE A 16 30.76 88.73 -2.01
C PHE A 16 29.32 88.26 -1.80
N TRP A 17 28.34 88.93 -2.42
CA TRP A 17 26.93 88.53 -2.28
C TRP A 17 26.63 87.18 -2.90
N LEU A 18 27.31 86.81 -3.99
CA LEU A 18 27.22 85.47 -4.56
C LEU A 18 27.68 84.42 -3.55
N LEU A 19 28.83 84.60 -2.90
CA LEU A 19 29.32 83.66 -1.90
C LEU A 19 28.40 83.57 -0.67
N VAL A 20 27.84 84.71 -0.23
CA VAL A 20 26.89 84.74 0.90
C VAL A 20 25.61 83.97 0.57
N ILE A 21 24.98 84.26 -0.57
CA ILE A 21 23.75 83.59 -0.99
C ILE A 21 24.02 82.12 -1.30
N PHE A 22 25.10 81.82 -2.02
CA PHE A 22 25.50 80.45 -2.34
C PHE A 22 25.77 79.65 -1.06
N GLY A 23 26.51 80.20 -0.11
CA GLY A 23 26.78 79.55 1.18
C GLY A 23 25.49 79.27 1.97
N LEU A 24 24.57 80.24 2.00
CA LEU A 24 23.27 80.06 2.64
C LEU A 24 22.45 78.94 1.99
N VAL A 25 22.32 78.96 0.66
CA VAL A 25 21.60 77.91 -0.09
C VAL A 25 22.27 76.55 0.08
N PHE A 26 23.61 76.49 -0.01
CA PHE A 26 24.38 75.26 0.18
C PHE A 26 24.13 74.65 1.56
N PHE A 27 24.10 75.47 2.61
CA PHE A 27 23.82 74.97 3.96
C PHE A 27 22.37 74.51 4.12
N VAL A 28 21.41 75.23 3.54
CA VAL A 28 19.98 74.83 3.57
C VAL A 28 19.77 73.50 2.84
N VAL A 29 20.38 73.32 1.67
CA VAL A 29 20.27 72.07 0.90
C VAL A 29 21.02 70.95 1.60
N GLY A 30 22.27 71.16 2.00
CA GLY A 30 23.12 70.16 2.62
C GLY A 30 22.65 69.70 4.00
N LYS A 31 22.17 70.63 4.84
CA LYS A 31 21.68 70.32 6.19
C LYS A 31 20.19 69.96 6.22
N GLY A 32 19.41 70.40 5.23
CA GLY A 32 17.95 70.28 5.21
C GLY A 32 17.40 69.25 4.21
N MET A 33 17.73 69.40 2.92
CA MET A 33 17.16 68.56 1.85
C MET A 33 17.88 67.23 1.70
N VAL A 34 19.22 67.23 1.72
CA VAL A 34 20.03 66.02 1.51
C VAL A 34 19.73 64.93 2.55
N PRO A 35 19.63 65.21 3.86
CA PRO A 35 19.31 64.18 4.85
C PRO A 35 17.95 63.53 4.59
N LYS A 36 16.92 64.32 4.24
CA LYS A 36 15.58 63.79 3.94
C LYS A 36 15.56 62.85 2.75
N VAL A 37 16.36 63.15 1.71
CA VAL A 37 16.48 62.28 0.54
C VAL A 37 17.19 60.98 0.92
N LEU A 38 18.29 61.05 1.67
CA LEU A 38 19.02 59.88 2.15
C LEU A 38 18.15 59.00 3.06
N ASP A 39 17.38 59.58 3.96
CA ASP A 39 16.44 58.84 4.83
C ASP A 39 15.39 58.10 4.01
N THR A 40 14.87 58.73 2.95
CA THR A 40 13.87 58.11 2.06
C THR A 40 14.47 56.94 1.28
N VAL A 41 15.71 57.10 0.78
CA VAL A 41 16.44 56.03 0.10
C VAL A 41 16.70 54.88 1.06
N GLY A 42 17.21 55.16 2.27
CA GLY A 42 17.45 54.14 3.29
C GLY A 42 16.18 53.40 3.73
N LEU A 43 15.03 54.10 3.83
CA LEU A 43 13.74 53.47 4.11
C LEU A 43 13.36 52.47 3.01
N ARG A 44 13.52 52.86 1.73
CA ARG A 44 13.21 52.00 0.59
C ARG A 44 14.14 50.80 0.53
N ASP A 45 15.44 51.01 0.70
CA ASP A 45 16.42 49.92 0.70
C ASP A 45 16.13 48.92 1.81
N LYS A 46 15.78 49.42 3.01
CA LYS A 46 15.35 48.58 4.11
C LYS A 46 14.08 47.81 3.79
N GLN A 47 13.06 48.49 3.26
CA GLN A 47 11.81 47.84 2.89
C GLN A 47 12.03 46.73 1.86
N ILE A 48 12.84 46.99 0.82
CA ILE A 48 13.18 45.99 -0.19
C ILE A 48 13.91 44.80 0.44
N ALA A 49 14.87 45.06 1.33
CA ALA A 49 15.60 44.00 2.03
C ALA A 49 14.69 43.16 2.92
N ASP A 50 13.79 43.80 3.68
CA ASP A 50 12.82 43.13 4.55
C ASP A 50 11.82 42.30 3.72
N ASP A 51 11.31 42.84 2.62
CA ASP A 51 10.39 42.13 1.71
C ASP A 51 11.07 40.93 1.05
N LEU A 52 12.33 41.07 0.61
CA LEU A 52 13.09 39.97 0.02
C LEU A 52 13.37 38.87 1.05
N ALA A 53 13.74 39.25 2.28
CA ALA A 53 13.96 38.31 3.37
C ALA A 53 12.68 37.56 3.74
N ALA A 54 11.55 38.26 3.80
CA ALA A 54 10.25 37.65 4.05
C ALA A 54 9.84 36.68 2.93
N ALA A 55 10.06 37.05 1.67
CA ALA A 55 9.78 36.20 0.52
C ALA A 55 10.64 34.92 0.52
N GLN A 56 11.94 35.05 0.83
CA GLN A 56 12.84 33.91 0.93
C GLN A 56 12.45 32.99 2.09
N ALA A 57 12.14 33.54 3.27
CA ALA A 57 11.69 32.74 4.41
C ALA A 57 10.37 32.01 4.13
N ALA A 58 9.43 32.66 3.44
CA ALA A 58 8.17 32.03 3.03
C ALA A 58 8.40 30.88 2.03
N ARG A 59 9.34 31.07 1.08
CA ARG A 59 9.74 30.03 0.13
C ARG A 59 10.38 28.85 0.84
N ASP A 60 11.36 29.10 1.71
CA ASP A 60 12.06 28.04 2.44
C ASP A 60 11.10 27.24 3.33
N ALA A 61 10.12 27.91 3.96
CA ALA A 61 9.08 27.24 4.73
C ALA A 61 8.15 26.39 3.85
N ALA A 62 7.80 26.86 2.65
CA ALA A 62 6.99 26.11 1.70
C ALA A 62 7.73 24.86 1.19
N ASP A 63 9.01 25.01 0.79
CA ASP A 63 9.85 23.91 0.32
C ASP A 63 10.02 22.85 1.41
N ALA A 64 10.25 23.26 2.66
CA ALA A 64 10.36 22.34 3.80
C ALA A 64 9.03 21.58 4.07
N GLN A 65 7.89 22.25 3.97
CA GLN A 65 6.58 21.62 4.14
C GLN A 65 6.26 20.66 3.00
N GLU A 66 6.62 21.02 1.76
CA GLU A 66 6.46 20.15 0.60
C GLU A 66 7.32 18.89 0.76
N GLU A 67 8.58 19.03 1.17
CA GLU A 67 9.46 17.87 1.40
C GLU A 67 8.90 16.96 2.50
N ALA A 68 8.49 17.53 3.64
CA ALA A 68 7.87 16.76 4.72
C ALA A 68 6.57 16.07 4.28
N TRP A 69 5.76 16.71 3.44
CA TRP A 69 4.57 16.11 2.86
C TRP A 69 4.91 14.96 1.92
N ARG A 70 5.88 15.13 1.01
CA ARG A 70 6.35 14.09 0.10
C ARG A 70 6.90 12.86 0.85
N GLN A 71 7.68 13.08 1.90
CA GLN A 71 8.19 12.00 2.76
C GLN A 71 7.06 11.22 3.43
N ARG A 72 6.07 11.93 4.01
CA ARG A 72 4.88 11.30 4.63
C ARG A 72 4.05 10.52 3.61
N GLU A 73 3.81 11.09 2.43
CA GLU A 73 3.04 10.43 1.37
C GLU A 73 3.72 9.14 0.88
N ASN A 74 5.04 9.17 0.69
CA ASN A 74 5.81 7.97 0.32
C ASN A 74 5.75 6.91 1.43
N ALA A 75 5.98 7.29 2.68
CA ALA A 75 5.89 6.36 3.82
C ALA A 75 4.48 5.75 3.96
N ASN A 76 3.42 6.55 3.77
CA ASN A 76 2.04 6.07 3.81
C ASN A 76 1.76 5.09 2.66
N ARG A 77 2.28 5.36 1.46
CA ARG A 77 2.14 4.48 0.30
C ARG A 77 2.83 3.14 0.50
N GLU A 78 4.05 3.15 1.03
CA GLU A 78 4.78 1.94 1.40
C GLU A 78 4.05 1.15 2.48
N ALA A 79 3.57 1.82 3.54
CA ALA A 79 2.80 1.18 4.61
C ALA A 79 1.49 0.56 4.07
N ALA A 80 0.79 1.24 3.18
CA ALA A 80 -0.42 0.72 2.54
C ALA A 80 -0.13 -0.51 1.68
N GLN A 81 0.94 -0.48 0.87
CA GLN A 81 1.36 -1.64 0.08
C GLN A 81 1.75 -2.83 0.97
N ALA A 82 2.50 -2.58 2.04
CA ALA A 82 2.88 -3.60 3.02
C ALA A 82 1.64 -4.22 3.69
N LEU A 83 0.66 -3.40 4.09
CA LEU A 83 -0.59 -3.86 4.68
C LEU A 83 -1.40 -4.73 3.71
N VAL A 84 -1.53 -4.32 2.45
CA VAL A 84 -2.22 -5.10 1.42
C VAL A 84 -1.53 -6.43 1.17
N ASN A 85 -0.20 -6.43 1.09
CA ASN A 85 0.58 -7.66 0.89
C ASN A 85 0.44 -8.61 2.10
N GLN A 86 0.50 -8.08 3.32
CA GLN A 86 0.27 -8.85 4.54
C GLN A 86 -1.14 -9.44 4.60
N ALA A 87 -2.16 -8.66 4.24
CA ALA A 87 -3.55 -9.12 4.20
C ALA A 87 -3.75 -10.23 3.15
N LYS A 88 -3.17 -10.07 1.95
CA LYS A 88 -3.18 -11.11 0.90
C LYS A 88 -2.49 -12.38 1.37
N ALA A 89 -1.31 -12.29 1.97
CA ALA A 89 -0.58 -13.44 2.49
C ALA A 89 -1.36 -14.17 3.60
N LYS A 90 -1.98 -13.42 4.53
CA LYS A 90 -2.84 -13.98 5.58
C LYS A 90 -4.08 -14.66 5.01
N SER A 91 -4.69 -14.06 3.99
CA SER A 91 -5.84 -14.63 3.29
C SER A 91 -5.48 -15.94 2.58
N ALA A 92 -4.39 -15.95 1.80
CA ALA A 92 -3.88 -17.14 1.13
C ALA A 92 -3.62 -18.29 2.13
N LYS A 93 -2.91 -18.03 3.23
CA LYS A 93 -2.65 -19.03 4.27
C LYS A 93 -3.94 -19.57 4.93
N SER A 94 -4.92 -18.70 5.16
CA SER A 94 -6.24 -19.10 5.69
C SER A 94 -6.99 -20.00 4.72
N THR A 95 -6.97 -19.66 3.42
CA THR A 95 -7.57 -20.47 2.36
C THR A 95 -6.90 -21.84 2.25
N GLU A 96 -5.56 -21.90 2.22
CA GLU A 96 -4.81 -23.15 2.21
C GLU A 96 -5.16 -24.04 3.41
N THR A 97 -5.23 -23.45 4.61
CA THR A 97 -5.58 -24.19 5.84
C THR A 97 -7.01 -24.76 5.77
N LYS A 98 -7.96 -23.96 5.28
CA LYS A 98 -9.35 -24.42 5.09
C LYS A 98 -9.44 -25.51 4.04
N LEU A 99 -8.74 -25.35 2.92
CA LEU A 99 -8.72 -26.33 1.84
C LEU A 99 -8.13 -27.65 2.30
N ALA A 100 -7.00 -27.62 3.04
CA ALA A 100 -6.40 -28.81 3.62
C ALA A 100 -7.35 -29.53 4.60
N LYS A 101 -8.08 -28.77 5.44
CA LYS A 101 -9.07 -29.34 6.35
C LYS A 101 -10.24 -29.99 5.60
N VAL A 102 -10.74 -29.34 4.56
CA VAL A 102 -11.82 -29.88 3.72
C VAL A 102 -11.35 -31.13 2.99
N GLN A 103 -10.15 -31.12 2.40
CA GLN A 103 -9.58 -32.27 1.72
C GLN A 103 -9.44 -33.48 2.65
N ALA A 104 -8.90 -33.28 3.86
CA ALA A 104 -8.82 -34.35 4.85
C ALA A 104 -10.19 -34.92 5.24
N GLY A 105 -11.24 -34.07 5.27
CA GLY A 105 -12.61 -34.52 5.50
C GLY A 105 -13.18 -35.33 4.33
N ILE A 106 -12.90 -34.91 3.09
CA ILE A 106 -13.29 -35.65 1.88
C ILE A 106 -12.60 -37.01 1.83
N ASP A 107 -11.29 -37.06 2.11
CA ASP A 107 -10.52 -38.30 2.12
C ASP A 107 -11.06 -39.29 3.17
N ALA A 108 -11.43 -38.79 4.36
CA ALA A 108 -12.05 -39.61 5.40
C ALA A 108 -13.43 -40.15 4.97
N GLN A 109 -14.28 -39.33 4.35
CA GLN A 109 -15.58 -39.75 3.82
C GLN A 109 -15.44 -40.78 2.71
N LEU A 110 -14.42 -40.62 1.84
CA LEU A 110 -14.14 -41.57 0.77
C LEU A 110 -13.72 -42.93 1.35
N ALA A 111 -12.80 -42.94 2.33
CA ALA A 111 -12.38 -44.15 3.01
C ALA A 111 -13.55 -44.86 3.72
N GLU A 112 -14.45 -44.11 4.38
CA GLU A 112 -15.65 -44.68 4.99
C GLU A 112 -16.62 -45.25 3.96
N ALA A 113 -16.83 -44.56 2.82
CA ALA A 113 -17.66 -45.05 1.74
C ALA A 113 -17.08 -46.34 1.10
N GLU A 114 -15.78 -46.39 0.87
CA GLU A 114 -15.08 -47.58 0.37
C GLU A 114 -15.21 -48.76 1.32
N ALA A 115 -15.04 -48.53 2.63
CA ALA A 115 -15.23 -49.56 3.65
C ALA A 115 -16.67 -50.10 3.67
N ARG A 116 -17.68 -49.22 3.57
CA ARG A 116 -19.09 -49.63 3.48
C ARG A 116 -19.39 -50.43 2.21
N ILE A 117 -18.84 -50.02 1.07
CA ILE A 117 -18.99 -50.75 -0.19
C ILE A 117 -18.34 -52.13 -0.09
N ALA A 118 -17.14 -52.23 0.51
CA ALA A 118 -16.46 -53.50 0.71
C ALA A 118 -17.27 -54.44 1.63
N ALA A 119 -17.81 -53.90 2.74
CA ALA A 119 -18.66 -54.66 3.65
C ALA A 119 -19.94 -55.15 2.95
N ALA A 120 -20.64 -54.28 2.22
CA ALA A 120 -21.85 -54.66 1.48
C ALA A 120 -21.58 -55.69 0.38
N ARG A 121 -20.42 -55.63 -0.28
CA ARG A 121 -19.99 -56.65 -1.26
C ARG A 121 -19.74 -58.00 -0.59
N ALA A 122 -19.09 -58.00 0.57
CA ALA A 122 -18.83 -59.22 1.32
C ALA A 122 -20.14 -59.86 1.83
N GLU A 123 -21.07 -59.05 2.33
CA GLU A 123 -22.40 -59.50 2.76
C GLU A 123 -23.19 -60.07 1.57
N ALA A 124 -23.27 -59.36 0.44
CA ALA A 124 -23.96 -59.85 -0.75
C ALA A 124 -23.35 -61.15 -1.29
N ALA A 125 -22.03 -61.30 -1.26
CA ALA A 125 -21.36 -62.54 -1.65
C ALA A 125 -21.74 -63.70 -0.71
N ALA A 126 -21.79 -63.46 0.60
CA ALA A 126 -22.20 -64.46 1.58
C ALA A 126 -23.68 -64.87 1.42
N GLU A 127 -24.56 -63.93 1.15
CA GLU A 127 -25.97 -64.20 0.86
C GLU A 127 -26.13 -65.03 -0.43
N ILE A 128 -25.37 -64.73 -1.48
CA ILE A 128 -25.36 -65.54 -2.72
C ILE A 128 -24.86 -66.96 -2.44
N GLU A 129 -23.79 -67.14 -1.65
CA GLU A 129 -23.31 -68.46 -1.24
C GLU A 129 -24.39 -69.24 -0.47
N GLY A 130 -25.11 -68.58 0.44
CA GLY A 130 -26.20 -69.17 1.21
C GLY A 130 -27.36 -69.63 0.32
N VAL A 131 -27.89 -68.73 -0.53
CA VAL A 131 -28.99 -69.04 -1.45
C VAL A 131 -28.61 -70.13 -2.46
N ALA A 132 -27.37 -70.11 -2.96
CA ALA A 132 -26.88 -71.14 -3.88
C ALA A 132 -26.74 -72.51 -3.19
N ALA A 133 -26.32 -72.56 -1.92
CA ALA A 133 -26.27 -73.79 -1.14
C ALA A 133 -27.67 -74.36 -0.88
N GLU A 134 -28.62 -73.53 -0.47
CA GLU A 134 -30.02 -73.93 -0.29
C GLU A 134 -30.63 -74.47 -1.59
N ALA A 135 -30.44 -73.74 -2.70
CA ALA A 135 -30.92 -74.17 -4.01
C ALA A 135 -30.27 -75.49 -4.47
N ALA A 136 -28.97 -75.70 -4.21
CA ALA A 136 -28.29 -76.94 -4.54
C ALA A 136 -28.80 -78.13 -3.70
N GLN A 137 -29.08 -77.92 -2.41
CA GLN A 137 -29.69 -78.94 -1.55
C GLN A 137 -31.09 -79.32 -2.05
N ASP A 138 -31.92 -78.33 -2.39
CA ASP A 138 -33.27 -78.54 -2.92
C ASP A 138 -33.25 -79.32 -4.23
N ILE A 139 -32.33 -78.98 -5.15
CA ILE A 139 -32.16 -79.70 -6.42
C ILE A 139 -31.69 -81.13 -6.17
N ALA A 140 -30.71 -81.35 -5.29
CA ALA A 140 -30.18 -82.68 -4.97
C ALA A 140 -31.26 -83.58 -4.33
N ALA A 141 -32.07 -83.02 -3.42
CA ALA A 141 -33.19 -83.71 -2.79
C ALA A 141 -34.25 -84.10 -3.83
N ARG A 142 -34.61 -83.21 -4.77
CA ARG A 142 -35.64 -83.48 -5.78
C ARG A 142 -35.20 -84.42 -6.90
N LEU A 143 -33.93 -84.35 -7.33
CA LEU A 143 -33.44 -85.11 -8.50
C LEU A 143 -32.81 -86.45 -8.12
N ALA A 144 -32.03 -86.49 -7.04
CA ALA A 144 -31.28 -87.69 -6.63
C ALA A 144 -31.90 -88.41 -5.41
N ASN A 145 -32.90 -87.79 -4.75
CA ASN A 145 -33.49 -88.27 -3.50
C ASN A 145 -32.45 -88.47 -2.38
N VAL A 146 -31.38 -87.65 -2.40
CA VAL A 146 -30.28 -87.64 -1.43
C VAL A 146 -30.40 -86.39 -0.56
N SER A 147 -30.29 -86.56 0.75
CA SER A 147 -30.18 -85.46 1.72
C SER A 147 -28.72 -85.03 1.83
N VAL A 148 -28.44 -83.76 1.55
CA VAL A 148 -27.11 -83.15 1.70
C VAL A 148 -27.14 -82.21 2.90
N SER A 149 -26.12 -82.25 3.75
CA SER A 149 -26.01 -81.34 4.90
C SER A 149 -25.72 -79.90 4.45
N ASP A 150 -26.20 -78.89 5.18
CA ASP A 150 -25.95 -77.47 4.87
C ASP A 150 -24.45 -77.16 4.84
N THR A 151 -23.69 -77.78 5.74
CA THR A 151 -22.23 -77.67 5.80
C THR A 151 -21.54 -78.20 4.54
N ASP A 152 -21.98 -79.34 4.01
CA ASP A 152 -21.37 -79.92 2.81
C ASP A 152 -21.79 -79.15 1.54
N ALA A 153 -23.04 -78.69 1.48
CA ALA A 153 -23.56 -77.88 0.38
C ALA A 153 -22.81 -76.54 0.27
N ARG A 154 -22.64 -75.82 1.39
CA ARG A 154 -21.87 -74.57 1.44
C ARG A 154 -20.41 -74.78 1.05
N ALA A 155 -19.77 -75.86 1.53
CA ALA A 155 -18.38 -76.16 1.18
C ALA A 155 -18.21 -76.44 -0.33
N ALA A 156 -19.15 -77.17 -0.94
CA ALA A 156 -19.14 -77.47 -2.37
C ALA A 156 -19.39 -76.21 -3.23
N VAL A 157 -20.38 -75.39 -2.86
CA VAL A 157 -20.68 -74.12 -3.55
C VAL A 157 -19.50 -73.17 -3.46
N LYS A 158 -18.90 -73.00 -2.28
CA LYS A 158 -17.71 -72.16 -2.10
C LYS A 158 -16.53 -72.60 -2.95
N LYS A 159 -16.32 -73.91 -3.07
CA LYS A 159 -15.28 -74.48 -3.95
C LYS A 159 -15.58 -74.24 -5.43
N ALA A 160 -16.85 -74.31 -5.84
CA ALA A 160 -17.26 -74.03 -7.22
C ALA A 160 -17.13 -72.53 -7.57
N MET A 161 -17.54 -71.64 -6.66
CA MET A 161 -17.46 -70.17 -6.82
C MET A 161 -16.00 -69.65 -6.81
N ALA A 162 -15.05 -70.39 -6.24
CA ALA A 162 -13.63 -70.05 -6.25
C ALA A 162 -12.90 -70.44 -7.56
N HIS A 163 -13.52 -71.25 -8.42
CA HIS A 163 -12.92 -71.79 -9.66
C HIS A 163 -13.66 -71.38 -10.94
N GLY A 164 -14.74 -70.59 -10.84
CA GLY A 164 -15.41 -69.93 -11.97
C GLY A 164 -14.95 -68.50 -12.14
#